data_AF-Q7MEY8-F1
#
_entry.id   AF-Q7MEY8-F1
#
_cell.length_a   1.000
_cell.length_b   1.000
_cell.length_c   1.000
_cell.angle_alpha   90.00
_cell.angle_beta   90.00
_cell.angle_gamma   90.00
#
_symmetry.space_group_name_H-M   'P 1'
#
loop_
_entity.id
_entity.type
_entity.pdbx_description
1 polymer ?
#
loop_
_entity_poly.entity_id
_entity_poly.type
_entity_poly.pdbx_seq_one_letter_code
_entity_poly.pdbx_strand_id
1 'polypeptide(L)'
;MRIDMTGTCVSRSIYIDRKPEKVIDYISDFGTWAKWSPWLILEPKSEVTFSTFQQQPGAQYAWKGERIGAGKMELAHLYDHQLVFRLSYLKPFKGEAEVYFNVSPEQQGCRVEWQFQGKLPWYMFFFRQMFGAVLGMDYARGLRMLKSAIETGHVYSKLKDLGEKVVPQVHYIGVKGSATTDDVGHLMQRHFDNLEDYVAEYRVPVCGEIFNLYHSMSLKTGLFEFTTCIPVSYPIEAKGKFVAGTLPSMPVYAVEHQGEYQFLGNAWSFASSLTRAKKIKTRHKPLGIEKYLNGKMDVEPKELLTEVMLVKRSES
;
A
#
# COMPACT_ATOMS: atom_id res chain seq x y z
N MET A 1 -22.69 34.01 -1.43
CA MET A 1 -21.56 33.19 -1.89
C MET A 1 -21.90 31.73 -1.66
N ARG A 2 -22.31 30.97 -2.69
CA ARG A 2 -22.57 29.53 -2.56
C ARG A 2 -21.23 28.83 -2.42
N ILE A 3 -20.98 28.19 -1.28
CA ILE A 3 -19.83 27.31 -1.10
C ILE A 3 -20.07 26.09 -2.00
N ASP A 4 -19.29 25.94 -3.07
CA ASP A 4 -19.31 24.73 -3.90
C ASP A 4 -18.69 23.57 -3.09
N MET A 5 -19.53 22.80 -2.41
CA MET A 5 -19.12 21.69 -1.54
C MET A 5 -18.70 20.42 -2.32
N THR A 6 -18.57 20.47 -3.65
CA THR A 6 -18.29 19.28 -4.49
C THR A 6 -16.81 19.05 -4.83
N GLY A 7 -15.94 20.06 -4.65
CA GLY A 7 -14.52 19.95 -4.96
C GLY A 7 -13.79 19.00 -4.01
N THR A 8 -13.17 17.94 -4.53
CA THR A 8 -12.36 17.00 -3.74
C THR A 8 -10.90 17.24 -4.06
N CYS A 9 -10.14 17.64 -3.03
CA CYS A 9 -8.69 17.79 -3.09
C CYS A 9 -8.06 16.73 -2.19
N VAL A 10 -7.12 15.96 -2.73
CA VAL A 10 -6.34 14.98 -1.99
C VAL A 10 -4.89 15.18 -2.37
N SER A 11 -4.00 15.35 -1.40
CA SER A 11 -2.57 15.39 -1.68
C SER A 11 -1.76 14.56 -0.70
N ARG A 12 -0.61 14.10 -1.16
CA ARG A 12 0.45 13.50 -0.35
C ARG A 12 1.77 14.02 -0.86
N SER A 13 2.78 14.04 0.00
CA SER A 13 4.11 14.45 -0.39
C SER A 13 5.18 13.55 0.22
N ILE A 14 6.34 13.52 -0.44
CA ILE A 14 7.53 12.81 0.02
C ILE A 14 8.76 13.61 -0.36
N TYR A 15 9.82 13.51 0.45
CA TYR A 15 11.13 14.04 0.08
C TYR A 15 11.85 13.04 -0.82
N ILE A 16 12.39 13.52 -1.94
CA ILE A 16 13.26 12.76 -2.86
C ILE A 16 14.63 13.45 -2.88
N ASP A 17 15.67 12.67 -2.58
CA ASP A 17 17.08 13.06 -2.59
C ASP A 17 17.62 13.12 -4.03
N ARG A 18 16.93 13.85 -4.90
CA ARG A 18 17.36 14.18 -6.26
C ARG A 18 16.90 15.58 -6.60
N LYS A 19 17.62 16.24 -7.51
CA LYS A 19 17.27 17.58 -7.97
C LYS A 19 15.89 17.59 -8.65
N PRO A 20 15.13 18.71 -8.57
CA PRO A 20 13.82 18.85 -9.18
C PRO A 20 13.78 18.44 -10.66
N GLU A 21 14.80 18.80 -11.44
CA GLU A 21 14.81 18.54 -12.89
C GLU A 21 14.75 17.04 -13.18
N LYS A 22 15.54 16.24 -12.44
CA LYS A 22 15.53 14.77 -12.57
C LYS A 22 14.18 14.16 -12.21
N VAL A 23 13.48 14.75 -11.24
CA VAL A 23 12.14 14.28 -10.84
C VAL A 23 11.10 14.65 -11.92
N ILE A 24 11.12 15.89 -12.42
CA ILE A 24 10.24 16.35 -13.48
C ILE A 24 10.42 15.52 -14.75
N ASP A 25 11.66 15.28 -15.18
CA ASP A 25 12.00 14.48 -16.35
C ASP A 25 11.48 13.03 -16.22
N TYR A 26 11.58 12.45 -15.02
CA TYR A 26 11.14 11.08 -14.77
C TYR A 26 9.60 10.95 -14.75
N ILE A 27 8.89 11.91 -14.15
CA ILE A 27 7.42 11.89 -14.07
C ILE A 27 6.78 12.23 -15.43
N SER A 28 7.39 13.14 -16.21
CA SER A 28 6.89 13.55 -17.53
C SER A 28 7.00 12.47 -18.61
N ASP A 29 7.81 11.44 -18.38
CA ASP A 29 7.85 10.23 -19.21
C ASP A 29 6.88 9.16 -18.70
N PHE A 30 5.75 8.99 -19.41
CA PHE A 30 4.79 7.95 -19.04
C PHE A 30 5.35 6.52 -19.14
N GLY A 31 6.42 6.30 -19.92
CA GLY A 31 7.11 5.02 -20.00
C GLY A 31 7.68 4.55 -18.65
N THR A 32 7.92 5.46 -17.71
CA THR A 32 8.40 5.12 -16.36
C THR A 32 7.29 4.65 -15.42
N TRP A 33 6.03 5.00 -15.68
CA TRP A 33 4.93 4.88 -14.72
C TRP A 33 4.60 3.43 -14.35
N ALA A 34 4.85 2.47 -15.25
CA ALA A 34 4.69 1.05 -14.95
C ALA A 34 5.56 0.58 -13.76
N LYS A 35 6.67 1.29 -13.48
CA LYS A 35 7.59 0.96 -12.39
C LYS A 35 7.11 1.43 -11.01
N TRP A 36 6.26 2.46 -10.94
CA TRP A 36 5.92 3.13 -9.67
C TRP A 36 4.45 3.48 -9.50
N SER A 37 3.60 3.23 -10.51
CA SER A 37 2.17 3.47 -10.42
C SER A 37 1.53 2.56 -9.36
N PRO A 38 0.82 3.12 -8.38
CA PRO A 38 0.17 2.33 -7.33
C PRO A 38 -0.99 1.46 -7.85
N TRP A 39 -1.44 1.70 -9.09
CA TRP A 39 -2.48 0.91 -9.75
C TRP A 39 -1.89 -0.12 -10.71
N LEU A 40 -0.92 0.23 -11.57
CA LEU A 40 -0.39 -0.71 -12.57
C LEU A 40 0.29 -1.92 -11.93
N ILE A 41 0.94 -1.75 -10.78
CA ILE A 41 1.54 -2.85 -10.04
C ILE A 41 0.50 -3.91 -9.60
N LEU A 42 -0.77 -3.52 -9.44
CA LEU A 42 -1.85 -4.43 -9.06
C LEU A 42 -2.36 -5.26 -10.25
N GLU A 43 -2.05 -4.85 -11.48
CA GLU A 43 -2.45 -5.55 -12.70
C GLU A 43 -1.38 -5.41 -13.80
N PRO A 44 -0.21 -6.06 -13.66
CA PRO A 44 0.92 -5.89 -14.57
C PRO A 44 0.66 -6.32 -16.03
N LYS A 45 -0.42 -7.08 -16.26
CA LYS A 45 -0.86 -7.52 -17.59
C LYS A 45 -1.89 -6.58 -18.24
N SER A 46 -2.21 -5.46 -17.59
CA SER A 46 -3.14 -4.47 -18.15
C SER A 46 -2.59 -3.88 -19.45
N GLU A 47 -3.50 -3.54 -20.36
CA GLU A 47 -3.14 -2.87 -21.61
C GLU A 47 -2.76 -1.41 -21.30
N VAL A 48 -1.59 -1.02 -21.77
CA VAL A 48 -1.08 0.35 -21.66
C VAL A 48 -0.66 0.84 -23.04
N THR A 49 -1.09 2.03 -23.40
CA THR A 49 -0.68 2.69 -24.65
C THR A 49 -0.16 4.10 -24.38
N PHE A 50 0.75 4.55 -25.24
CA PHE A 50 1.41 5.84 -25.14
C PHE A 50 1.25 6.60 -26.46
N SER A 51 1.23 7.93 -26.41
CA SER A 51 1.45 8.76 -27.59
C SER A 51 2.87 8.59 -28.13
N THR A 52 3.03 8.90 -29.42
CA THR A 52 4.33 8.85 -30.12
C THR A 52 5.38 9.78 -29.51
N PHE A 53 4.95 10.90 -28.93
CA PHE A 53 5.82 11.84 -28.23
C PHE A 53 5.57 11.76 -26.72
N GLN A 54 6.64 11.87 -25.93
CA GLN A 54 6.63 11.85 -24.46
C GLN A 54 7.36 13.10 -23.93
N GLN A 55 7.28 13.36 -22.61
CA GLN A 55 8.00 14.45 -21.94
C GLN A 55 7.70 15.87 -22.46
N GLN A 56 6.56 16.07 -23.11
CA GLN A 56 6.11 17.39 -23.58
C GLN A 56 4.59 17.54 -23.47
N PRO A 57 4.06 18.78 -23.35
CA PRO A 57 2.61 19.01 -23.36
C PRO A 57 1.91 18.32 -24.54
N GLY A 58 0.80 17.67 -24.26
CA GLY A 58 0.06 16.82 -25.21
C GLY A 58 0.50 15.36 -25.23
N ALA A 59 1.57 14.96 -24.52
CA ALA A 59 1.87 13.56 -24.30
C ALA A 59 0.72 12.87 -23.56
N GLN A 60 0.40 11.63 -23.94
CA GLN A 60 -0.74 10.88 -23.44
C GLN A 60 -0.34 9.45 -23.06
N TYR A 61 -1.05 8.94 -22.06
CA TYR A 61 -1.00 7.57 -21.59
C TYR A 61 -2.42 7.08 -21.32
N ALA A 62 -2.76 5.88 -21.79
CA ALA A 62 -4.04 5.25 -21.53
C ALA A 62 -3.86 3.86 -20.95
N TRP A 63 -4.79 3.43 -20.10
CA TRP A 63 -4.79 2.11 -19.51
C TRP A 63 -6.16 1.45 -19.62
N LYS A 64 -6.13 0.12 -19.67
CA LYS A 64 -7.31 -0.73 -19.59
C LYS A 64 -6.97 -2.02 -18.84
N GLY A 65 -7.59 -2.18 -17.68
CA GLY A 65 -7.53 -3.38 -16.86
C GLY A 65 -8.89 -3.79 -16.32
N GLU A 66 -8.97 -5.03 -15.85
CA GLU A 66 -10.15 -5.62 -15.25
C GLU A 66 -10.40 -5.05 -13.85
N ARG A 67 -9.34 -4.86 -13.06
CA ARG A 67 -9.42 -4.40 -11.67
C ARG A 67 -9.07 -2.92 -11.51
N ILE A 68 -8.15 -2.41 -12.33
CA ILE A 68 -7.70 -1.01 -12.28
C ILE A 68 -8.56 -0.06 -13.13
N GLY A 69 -9.63 -0.59 -13.75
CA GLY A 69 -10.53 0.17 -14.59
C GLY A 69 -9.88 0.60 -15.91
N ALA A 70 -10.42 1.68 -16.49
CA ALA A 70 -9.89 2.21 -17.75
C ALA A 70 -9.97 3.73 -17.75
N GLY A 71 -8.98 4.36 -18.36
CA GLY A 71 -8.89 5.80 -18.47
C GLY A 71 -7.70 6.25 -19.30
N LYS A 72 -7.53 7.56 -19.36
CA LYS A 72 -6.39 8.21 -20.00
C LYS A 72 -5.91 9.40 -19.20
N MET A 73 -4.65 9.74 -19.37
CA MET A 73 -4.01 10.91 -18.80
C MET A 73 -3.23 11.63 -19.88
N GLU A 74 -3.26 12.95 -19.82
CA GLU A 74 -2.54 13.85 -20.73
C GLU A 74 -1.69 14.79 -19.91
N LEU A 75 -0.41 14.96 -20.27
CA LEU A 75 0.43 16.02 -19.75
C LEU A 75 -0.04 17.34 -20.37
N ALA A 76 -0.78 18.15 -19.62
CA ALA A 76 -1.37 19.39 -20.11
C ALA A 76 -0.36 20.54 -20.08
N HIS A 77 0.42 20.63 -18.99
CA HIS A 77 1.45 21.64 -18.82
C HIS A 77 2.68 21.06 -18.12
N LEU A 78 3.85 21.54 -18.54
CA LEU A 78 5.15 21.19 -17.99
C LEU A 78 5.89 22.49 -17.65
N TYR A 79 6.15 22.69 -16.35
CA TYR A 79 6.89 23.82 -15.80
C TYR A 79 8.10 23.30 -15.01
N ASP A 80 9.07 24.17 -14.73
CA ASP A 80 10.32 23.80 -14.03
C ASP A 80 10.10 23.10 -12.68
N HIS A 81 9.00 23.42 -11.98
CA HIS A 81 8.67 22.90 -10.65
C HIS A 81 7.26 22.33 -10.55
N GLN A 82 6.58 22.12 -11.68
CA GLN A 82 5.21 21.60 -11.68
C GLN A 82 4.87 20.85 -12.97
N LEU A 83 4.20 19.70 -12.83
CA LEU A 83 3.49 19.05 -13.92
C LEU A 83 1.98 19.11 -13.68
N VAL A 84 1.23 19.44 -14.72
CA VAL A 84 -0.23 19.44 -14.70
C VAL A 84 -0.74 18.40 -15.68
N PHE A 85 -1.56 17.48 -15.19
CA PHE A 85 -2.13 16.39 -15.94
C PHE A 85 -3.66 16.52 -15.97
N ARG A 86 -4.25 16.24 -17.14
CA ARG A 86 -5.68 16.02 -17.30
C ARG A 86 -5.97 14.53 -17.25
N LEU A 87 -6.83 14.13 -16.34
CA LEU A 87 -7.22 12.75 -16.11
C LEU A 87 -8.66 12.53 -16.57
N SER A 88 -8.87 11.58 -17.47
CA SER A 88 -10.20 11.14 -17.89
C SER A 88 -10.43 9.68 -17.49
N TYR A 89 -11.34 9.44 -16.55
CA TYR A 89 -11.80 8.10 -16.22
C TYR A 89 -12.88 7.67 -17.21
N LEU A 90 -12.81 6.42 -17.67
CA LEU A 90 -13.82 5.79 -18.52
C LEU A 90 -14.60 4.72 -17.75
N LYS A 91 -13.93 3.98 -16.88
CA LYS A 91 -14.53 2.94 -16.01
C LYS A 91 -13.94 3.03 -14.60
N PRO A 92 -14.73 2.78 -13.53
CA PRO A 92 -16.16 2.38 -13.56
C PRO A 92 -17.13 3.55 -13.77
N PHE A 93 -16.68 4.79 -13.58
CA PHE A 93 -17.49 5.99 -13.79
C PHE A 93 -16.76 6.95 -14.70
N LYS A 94 -17.48 7.54 -15.67
CA LYS A 94 -16.91 8.60 -16.50
C LYS A 94 -16.73 9.86 -15.66
N GLY A 95 -15.53 10.44 -15.70
CA GLY A 95 -15.22 11.63 -14.94
C GLY A 95 -13.93 12.27 -15.41
N GLU A 96 -13.78 13.55 -15.10
CA GLU A 96 -12.59 14.34 -15.40
C GLU A 96 -12.04 14.93 -14.11
N ALA A 97 -10.72 14.99 -14.01
CA ALA A 97 -10.00 15.57 -12.91
C ALA A 97 -8.67 16.14 -13.40
N GLU A 98 -8.08 17.01 -12.59
CA GLU A 98 -6.71 17.45 -12.76
C GLU A 98 -5.83 16.79 -11.70
N VAL A 99 -4.64 16.44 -12.12
CA VAL A 99 -3.61 15.86 -11.28
C VAL A 99 -2.38 16.75 -11.38
N TYR A 100 -1.81 17.07 -10.23
CA TYR A 100 -0.66 17.96 -10.13
C TYR A 100 0.49 17.21 -9.47
N PHE A 101 1.68 17.43 -9.99
CA PHE A 101 2.92 17.12 -9.27
C PHE A 101 3.65 18.43 -9.04
N ASN A 102 3.70 18.88 -7.77
CA ASN A 102 4.48 20.05 -7.37
C ASN A 102 5.84 19.57 -6.87
N VAL A 103 6.92 20.10 -7.44
CA VAL A 103 8.30 19.69 -7.12
C VAL A 103 9.06 20.89 -6.58
N SER A 104 9.05 21.05 -5.25
CA SER A 104 9.69 22.18 -4.58
C SER A 104 11.13 21.85 -4.19
N PRO A 105 12.14 22.63 -4.61
CA PRO A 105 13.51 22.44 -4.16
C PRO A 105 13.62 22.48 -2.63
N GLU A 106 14.36 21.54 -2.03
CA GLU A 106 14.68 21.49 -0.59
C GLU A 106 16.14 21.06 -0.42
N GLN A 107 16.97 21.78 0.33
CA GLN A 107 18.39 21.45 0.62
C GLN A 107 19.13 20.68 -0.51
N GLN A 108 19.33 19.36 -0.36
CA GLN A 108 20.06 18.49 -1.30
C GLN A 108 19.17 17.76 -2.33
N GLY A 109 17.85 17.98 -2.28
CA GLY A 109 16.86 17.29 -3.11
C GLY A 109 15.61 18.13 -3.33
N CYS A 110 14.44 17.50 -3.23
CA CYS A 110 13.17 18.19 -3.41
C CYS A 110 12.02 17.51 -2.67
N ARG A 111 10.98 18.30 -2.36
CA ARG A 111 9.68 17.80 -1.96
C ARG A 111 8.82 17.59 -3.19
N VAL A 112 8.32 16.38 -3.35
CA VAL A 112 7.34 16.04 -4.39
C VAL A 112 5.98 15.90 -3.75
N GLU A 113 5.04 16.74 -4.13
CA GLU A 113 3.62 16.60 -3.78
C GLU A 113 2.83 16.09 -4.98
N TRP A 114 2.08 15.02 -4.79
CA TRP A 114 1.10 14.53 -5.74
C TRP A 114 -0.29 14.94 -5.26
N GLN A 115 -0.99 15.75 -6.06
CA GLN A 115 -2.29 16.31 -5.74
C GLN A 115 -3.34 15.92 -6.79
N PHE A 116 -4.53 15.55 -6.31
CA PHE A 116 -5.74 15.34 -7.08
C PHE A 116 -6.68 16.53 -6.86
N GLN A 117 -7.24 17.07 -7.94
CA GLN A 117 -8.31 18.04 -7.91
C GLN A 117 -9.42 17.60 -8.87
N GLY A 118 -10.57 17.23 -8.32
CA GLY A 118 -11.70 16.79 -9.14
C GLY A 118 -13.03 16.97 -8.44
N LYS A 119 -14.12 16.85 -9.21
CA LYS A 119 -15.48 16.84 -8.67
C LYS A 119 -15.97 15.40 -8.63
N LEU A 120 -16.47 14.97 -7.48
CA LEU A 120 -17.23 13.74 -7.40
C LEU A 120 -18.68 14.04 -7.80
N PRO A 121 -19.36 13.16 -8.56
CA PRO A 121 -20.79 13.26 -8.79
C PRO A 121 -21.54 13.40 -7.46
N TRP A 122 -22.58 14.23 -7.43
CA TRP A 122 -23.30 14.57 -6.20
C TRP A 122 -23.82 13.34 -5.43
N TYR A 123 -24.20 12.27 -6.12
CA TYR A 123 -24.67 11.02 -5.51
C TYR A 123 -23.55 10.23 -4.78
N MET A 124 -22.27 10.54 -5.04
CA MET A 124 -21.12 9.96 -4.34
C MET A 124 -20.70 10.76 -3.10
N PHE A 125 -21.48 11.79 -2.71
CA PHE A 125 -21.15 12.66 -1.57
C PHE A 125 -20.83 11.89 -0.29
N PHE A 126 -21.62 10.87 0.07
CA PHE A 126 -21.40 10.04 1.26
C PHE A 126 -20.11 9.21 1.22
N PHE A 127 -19.59 8.92 0.02
CA PHE A 127 -18.36 8.16 -0.17
C PHE A 127 -17.12 9.04 -0.32
N ARG A 128 -17.26 10.37 -0.34
CA ARG A 128 -16.15 11.32 -0.57
C ARG A 128 -15.00 11.15 0.41
N GLN A 129 -15.29 11.00 1.70
CA GLN A 129 -14.24 10.81 2.71
C GLN A 129 -13.48 9.50 2.51
N MET A 130 -14.21 8.40 2.23
CA MET A 130 -13.61 7.09 1.96
C MET A 130 -12.78 7.14 0.67
N PHE A 131 -13.29 7.76 -0.39
CA PHE A 131 -12.56 7.96 -1.64
C PHE A 131 -11.25 8.73 -1.38
N GLY A 132 -11.31 9.85 -0.64
CA GLY A 132 -10.12 10.63 -0.33
C GLY A 132 -9.09 9.87 0.51
N ALA A 133 -9.54 9.05 1.46
CA ALA A 133 -8.65 8.20 2.25
C ALA A 133 -7.97 7.12 1.39
N VAL A 134 -8.73 6.41 0.55
CA VAL A 134 -8.19 5.37 -0.35
C VAL A 134 -7.23 5.97 -1.38
N LEU A 135 -7.61 7.08 -2.02
CA LEU A 135 -6.73 7.78 -2.96
C LEU A 135 -5.46 8.30 -2.29
N GLY A 136 -5.57 8.82 -1.07
CA GLY A 136 -4.41 9.25 -0.28
C GLY A 136 -3.46 8.09 0.07
N MET A 137 -3.98 6.90 0.34
CA MET A 137 -3.16 5.70 0.54
C MET A 137 -2.46 5.28 -0.76
N ASP A 138 -3.17 5.31 -1.90
CA ASP A 138 -2.57 5.02 -3.21
C ASP A 138 -1.46 6.01 -3.56
N TYR A 139 -1.67 7.31 -3.33
CA TYR A 139 -0.65 8.34 -3.57
C TYR A 139 0.56 8.14 -2.67
N ALA A 140 0.38 7.82 -1.39
CA ALA A 140 1.50 7.52 -0.50
C ALA A 140 2.31 6.30 -0.98
N ARG A 141 1.64 5.21 -1.40
CA ARG A 141 2.33 4.03 -1.99
C ARG A 141 3.09 4.40 -3.27
N GLY A 142 2.43 5.14 -4.17
CA GLY A 142 3.01 5.58 -5.43
C GLY A 142 4.23 6.47 -5.24
N LEU A 143 4.16 7.43 -4.31
CA LEU A 143 5.28 8.32 -3.97
C LEU A 143 6.48 7.57 -3.37
N ARG A 144 6.26 6.54 -2.54
CA ARG A 144 7.36 5.69 -2.03
C ARG A 144 8.04 4.92 -3.18
N MET A 145 7.25 4.35 -4.09
CA MET A 145 7.81 3.66 -5.26
C MET A 145 8.52 4.63 -6.21
N LEU A 146 7.96 5.83 -6.44
CA LEU A 146 8.55 6.89 -7.25
C LEU A 146 9.91 7.31 -6.68
N LYS A 147 9.97 7.58 -5.37
CA LYS A 147 11.20 7.87 -4.64
C LYS A 147 12.25 6.80 -4.89
N SER A 148 11.93 5.53 -4.63
CA SER A 148 12.91 4.45 -4.79
C SER A 148 13.34 4.27 -6.24
N ALA A 149 12.40 4.35 -7.19
CA ALA A 149 12.73 4.25 -8.61
C ALA A 149 13.70 5.36 -9.07
N ILE A 150 13.53 6.58 -8.58
CA ILE A 150 14.38 7.74 -8.93
C ILE A 150 15.74 7.71 -8.20
N GLU A 151 15.75 7.27 -6.94
CA GLU A 151 16.94 7.27 -6.10
C GLU A 151 17.84 6.06 -6.38
N THR A 152 17.26 4.87 -6.48
CA THR A 152 17.99 3.60 -6.55
C THR A 152 17.88 2.92 -7.91
N GLY A 153 16.96 3.36 -8.77
CA GLY A 153 16.64 2.70 -10.04
C GLY A 153 15.72 1.49 -9.90
N HIS A 154 15.32 1.13 -8.68
CA HIS A 154 14.61 -0.12 -8.39
C HIS A 154 13.36 0.13 -7.54
N VAL A 155 12.37 -0.75 -7.70
CA VAL A 155 11.23 -0.90 -6.80
C VAL A 155 11.09 -2.40 -6.54
N TYR A 156 11.63 -2.87 -5.41
CA TYR A 156 11.57 -4.28 -5.05
C TYR A 156 10.21 -4.61 -4.45
N SER A 157 9.22 -4.85 -5.31
CA SER A 157 7.86 -5.22 -4.92
C SER A 157 7.25 -6.13 -5.98
N LYS A 158 7.39 -7.45 -5.80
CA LYS A 158 6.73 -8.45 -6.64
C LYS A 158 5.56 -9.05 -5.89
N LEU A 159 4.47 -9.27 -6.62
CA LEU A 159 3.19 -9.73 -6.06
C LEU A 159 2.76 -11.03 -6.71
N LYS A 160 2.25 -11.96 -5.90
CA LYS A 160 1.73 -13.25 -6.38
C LYS A 160 0.40 -13.59 -5.71
N ASP A 161 -0.58 -13.97 -6.52
CA ASP A 161 -1.89 -14.45 -6.04
C ASP A 161 -1.72 -15.90 -5.54
N LEU A 162 -1.90 -16.13 -4.24
CA LEU A 162 -1.86 -17.47 -3.65
C LEU A 162 -3.27 -18.08 -3.55
N GLY A 163 -4.32 -17.28 -3.75
CA GLY A 163 -5.71 -17.74 -3.70
C GLY A 163 -6.21 -18.01 -2.28
N GLU A 164 -7.21 -18.89 -2.20
CA GLU A 164 -7.84 -19.25 -0.93
C GLU A 164 -7.03 -20.32 -0.20
N LYS A 165 -6.88 -20.17 1.12
CA LYS A 165 -6.26 -21.18 2.00
C LYS A 165 -6.91 -21.18 3.38
N VAL A 166 -6.58 -22.18 4.18
CA VAL A 166 -6.98 -22.26 5.59
C VAL A 166 -5.73 -22.07 6.44
N VAL A 167 -5.75 -21.07 7.32
CA VAL A 167 -4.75 -20.94 8.37
C VAL A 167 -5.18 -21.85 9.52
N PRO A 168 -4.35 -22.81 9.97
CA PRO A 168 -4.68 -23.67 11.10
C PRO A 168 -4.81 -22.86 12.38
N GLN A 169 -5.30 -23.49 13.45
CA GLN A 169 -5.26 -22.86 14.77
C GLN A 169 -3.80 -22.55 15.16
N VAL A 170 -3.57 -21.35 15.70
CA VAL A 170 -2.24 -20.90 16.14
C VAL A 170 -2.33 -20.34 17.56
N HIS A 171 -1.52 -20.87 18.47
CA HIS A 171 -1.25 -20.22 19.75
C HIS A 171 -0.10 -19.24 19.58
N TYR A 172 -0.15 -18.10 20.26
CA TYR A 172 0.90 -17.09 20.13
C TYR A 172 1.19 -16.39 21.45
N ILE A 173 2.42 -15.88 21.55
CA ILE A 173 2.80 -14.76 22.42
C ILE A 173 3.02 -13.53 21.56
N GLY A 174 2.72 -12.34 22.06
CA GLY A 174 2.81 -11.13 21.27
C GLY A 174 2.93 -9.84 22.06
N VAL A 175 3.13 -8.75 21.33
CA VAL A 175 3.14 -7.38 21.84
C VAL A 175 2.14 -6.55 21.06
N LYS A 176 1.27 -5.84 21.76
CA LYS A 176 0.28 -4.93 21.15
C LYS A 176 0.98 -3.66 20.67
N GLY A 177 0.60 -3.19 19.49
CA GLY A 177 1.13 -1.99 18.86
C GLY A 177 0.03 -1.14 18.26
N SER A 178 0.33 0.15 18.13
CA SER A 178 -0.43 1.05 17.29
C SER A 178 0.50 2.04 16.62
N ALA A 179 0.38 2.19 15.31
CA ALA A 179 1.25 3.04 14.49
C ALA A 179 0.55 3.46 13.20
N THR A 180 1.06 4.51 12.56
CA THR A 180 0.70 4.88 11.18
C THR A 180 1.52 4.06 10.18
N THR A 181 1.25 4.17 8.87
CA THR A 181 2.09 3.53 7.85
C THR A 181 3.54 4.01 7.86
N ASP A 182 3.80 5.22 8.37
CA ASP A 182 5.13 5.83 8.34
C ASP A 182 5.95 5.39 9.56
N ASP A 183 5.28 5.10 10.69
CA ASP A 183 5.94 4.74 11.95
C ASP A 183 5.99 3.21 12.19
N VAL A 184 5.18 2.43 11.47
CA VAL A 184 5.02 0.99 11.74
C VAL A 184 6.33 0.23 11.62
N GLY A 185 7.19 0.57 10.64
CA GLY A 185 8.47 -0.12 10.44
C GLY A 185 9.39 -0.08 11.67
N HIS A 186 9.57 1.09 12.28
CA HIS A 186 10.40 1.25 13.48
C HIS A 186 9.80 0.56 14.70
N LEU A 187 8.47 0.65 14.87
CA LEU A 187 7.78 -0.05 15.95
C LEU A 187 7.92 -1.57 15.79
N MET A 188 7.90 -2.06 14.54
CA MET A 188 8.00 -3.48 14.25
C MET A 188 9.35 -4.07 14.63
N GLN A 189 10.45 -3.40 14.29
CA GLN A 189 11.78 -3.84 14.70
C GLN A 189 11.86 -3.99 16.22
N ARG A 190 11.41 -2.96 16.95
CA ARG A 190 11.36 -3.00 18.41
C ARG A 190 10.50 -4.13 18.95
N HIS A 191 9.39 -4.47 18.29
CA HIS A 191 8.56 -5.59 18.69
C HIS A 191 9.26 -6.93 18.49
N PHE A 192 9.98 -7.10 17.38
CA PHE A 192 10.75 -8.31 17.12
C PHE A 192 11.80 -8.52 18.20
N ASP A 193 12.64 -7.51 18.47
CA ASP A 193 13.69 -7.57 19.49
C ASP A 193 13.10 -7.95 20.87
N ASN A 194 12.02 -7.27 21.30
CA ASN A 194 11.36 -7.57 22.58
C ASN A 194 10.82 -9.00 22.67
N LEU A 195 10.28 -9.53 21.58
CA LEU A 195 9.72 -10.87 21.56
C LEU A 195 10.82 -11.93 21.54
N GLU A 196 11.96 -11.65 20.89
CA GLU A 196 13.13 -12.52 20.91
C GLU A 196 13.76 -12.61 22.30
N ASP A 197 13.93 -11.47 22.97
CA ASP A 197 14.37 -11.42 24.37
C ASP A 197 13.46 -12.27 25.26
N TYR A 198 12.13 -12.12 25.11
CA TYR A 198 11.15 -12.88 25.87
C TYR A 198 11.23 -14.39 25.59
N VAL A 199 11.39 -14.77 24.33
CA VAL A 199 11.53 -16.18 23.93
C VAL A 199 12.79 -16.80 24.56
N ALA A 200 13.90 -16.07 24.56
CA ALA A 200 15.16 -16.52 25.13
C ALA A 200 15.09 -16.63 26.67
N GLU A 201 14.57 -15.61 27.35
CA GLU A 201 14.45 -15.55 28.81
C GLU A 201 13.57 -16.68 29.36
N TYR A 202 12.40 -16.89 28.75
CA TYR A 202 11.41 -17.85 29.25
C TYR A 202 11.43 -19.20 28.53
N ARG A 203 12.39 -19.43 27.62
CA ARG A 203 12.53 -20.66 26.81
C ARG A 203 11.21 -21.07 26.13
N VAL A 204 10.59 -20.10 25.48
CA VAL A 204 9.28 -20.27 24.84
C VAL A 204 9.38 -21.26 23.67
N PRO A 205 8.48 -22.27 23.56
CA PRO A 205 8.51 -23.26 22.50
C PRO A 205 7.94 -22.70 21.19
N VAL A 206 8.77 -21.96 20.44
CA VAL A 206 8.37 -21.37 19.15
C VAL A 206 8.17 -22.46 18.09
N CYS A 207 7.10 -22.33 17.29
CA CYS A 207 6.73 -23.35 16.29
C CYS A 207 6.44 -22.80 14.89
N GLY A 208 6.75 -21.53 14.61
CA GLY A 208 6.47 -20.92 13.32
C GLY A 208 7.02 -19.51 13.18
N GLU A 209 6.66 -18.86 12.07
CA GLU A 209 7.18 -17.54 11.72
C GLU A 209 6.43 -16.41 12.43
N ILE A 210 7.12 -15.27 12.64
CA ILE A 210 6.46 -14.08 13.17
C ILE A 210 5.36 -13.63 12.21
N PHE A 211 4.25 -13.17 12.80
CA PHE A 211 3.19 -12.52 12.06
C PHE A 211 2.63 -11.32 12.82
N ASN A 212 2.09 -10.36 12.06
CA ASN A 212 1.23 -9.31 12.58
C ASN A 212 -0.23 -9.69 12.39
N LEU A 213 -0.99 -9.57 13.47
CA LEU A 213 -2.44 -9.65 13.47
C LEU A 213 -3.01 -8.25 13.53
N TYR A 214 -3.55 -7.76 12.41
CA TYR A 214 -4.16 -6.44 12.33
C TYR A 214 -5.62 -6.50 12.81
N HIS A 215 -5.93 -5.78 13.88
CA HIS A 215 -7.25 -5.76 14.50
C HIS A 215 -8.16 -4.75 13.82
N SER A 216 -7.64 -3.54 13.59
CA SER A 216 -8.40 -2.41 13.08
C SER A 216 -7.49 -1.39 12.36
N MET A 217 -8.10 -0.55 11.53
CA MET A 217 -7.44 0.55 10.84
C MET A 217 -8.43 1.72 10.78
N SER A 218 -8.00 2.87 11.27
CA SER A 218 -8.75 4.11 11.19
C SER A 218 -8.43 4.81 9.86
N LEU A 219 -9.36 4.75 8.91
CA LEU A 219 -9.22 5.46 7.62
C LEU A 219 -9.06 6.99 7.77
N LYS A 220 -9.50 7.56 8.90
CA LYS A 220 -9.38 9.01 9.17
C LYS A 220 -7.96 9.40 9.58
N THR A 221 -7.31 8.57 10.40
CA THR A 221 -5.99 8.89 11.00
C THR A 221 -4.85 8.11 10.36
N GLY A 222 -5.14 7.06 9.59
CA GLY A 222 -4.14 6.12 9.09
C GLY A 222 -3.55 5.22 10.19
N LEU A 223 -4.09 5.27 11.42
CA LEU A 223 -3.61 4.49 12.54
C LEU A 223 -4.10 3.03 12.44
N PHE A 224 -3.18 2.09 12.60
CA PHE A 224 -3.44 0.67 12.73
C PHE A 224 -3.36 0.24 14.19
N GLU A 225 -4.20 -0.70 14.58
CA GLU A 225 -4.05 -1.47 15.81
C GLU A 225 -3.70 -2.89 15.45
N PHE A 226 -2.62 -3.42 16.03
CA PHE A 226 -2.14 -4.75 15.72
C PHE A 226 -1.50 -5.43 16.93
N THR A 227 -1.33 -6.74 16.84
CA THR A 227 -0.44 -7.50 17.71
C THR A 227 0.64 -8.13 16.86
N THR A 228 1.90 -7.92 17.21
CA THR A 228 3.02 -8.69 16.67
C THR A 228 3.15 -9.96 17.45
N CYS A 229 3.17 -11.10 16.77
CA CYS A 229 2.99 -12.41 17.35
C CYS A 229 4.13 -13.36 16.96
N ILE A 230 4.60 -14.17 17.90
CA ILE A 230 5.39 -15.37 17.67
C ILE A 230 4.50 -16.60 17.93
N PRO A 231 4.35 -17.52 16.96
CA PRO A 231 3.64 -18.79 17.17
C PRO A 231 4.33 -19.68 18.21
N VAL A 232 3.53 -20.33 19.06
CA VAL A 232 4.00 -21.26 20.09
C VAL A 232 3.30 -22.61 20.01
N SER A 233 3.97 -23.70 20.38
CA SER A 233 3.47 -25.08 20.22
C SER A 233 2.20 -25.38 21.03
N TYR A 234 2.00 -24.69 22.15
CA TYR A 234 0.86 -24.87 23.05
C TYR A 234 0.54 -23.55 23.77
N PRO A 235 -0.68 -23.37 24.32
CA PRO A 235 -1.03 -22.17 25.09
C PRO A 235 -0.04 -21.93 26.23
N ILE A 236 0.42 -20.69 26.36
CA ILE A 236 1.26 -20.24 27.47
C ILE A 236 0.65 -19.00 28.12
N GLU A 237 1.05 -18.73 29.36
CA GLU A 237 0.68 -17.50 30.06
C GLU A 237 1.69 -16.39 29.77
N ALA A 238 1.19 -15.21 29.39
CA ALA A 238 2.05 -14.06 29.13
C ALA A 238 2.48 -13.38 30.43
N LYS A 239 3.68 -12.79 30.43
CA LYS A 239 4.21 -12.02 31.57
C LYS A 239 4.45 -10.57 31.18
N GLY A 240 4.32 -9.65 32.13
CA GLY A 240 4.63 -8.24 31.93
C GLY A 240 3.81 -7.59 30.82
N LYS A 241 4.47 -6.94 29.86
CA LYS A 241 3.85 -6.20 28.75
C LYS A 241 3.35 -7.09 27.58
N PHE A 242 3.63 -8.39 27.64
CA PHE A 242 3.29 -9.33 26.57
C PHE A 242 1.85 -9.82 26.70
N VAL A 243 1.29 -10.33 25.61
CA VAL A 243 -0.04 -10.94 25.55
C VAL A 243 0.05 -12.33 24.94
N ALA A 244 -0.75 -13.26 25.43
CA ALA A 244 -0.90 -14.58 24.84
C ALA A 244 -2.31 -14.74 24.28
N GLY A 245 -2.46 -15.55 23.23
CA GLY A 245 -3.76 -15.80 22.64
C GLY A 245 -3.78 -17.00 21.72
N THR A 246 -4.99 -17.34 21.27
CA THR A 246 -5.23 -18.39 20.28
C THR A 246 -6.02 -17.80 19.13
N LEU A 247 -5.47 -17.90 17.92
CA LEU A 247 -6.22 -17.69 16.70
C LEU A 247 -6.88 -19.01 16.30
N PRO A 248 -8.22 -19.07 16.17
CA PRO A 248 -8.88 -20.27 15.67
C PRO A 248 -8.49 -20.51 14.21
N SER A 249 -8.68 -21.75 13.75
CA SER A 249 -8.57 -22.07 12.33
C SER A 249 -9.50 -21.16 11.52
N MET A 250 -8.98 -20.54 10.45
CA MET A 250 -9.73 -19.55 9.68
C MET A 250 -9.48 -19.65 8.17
N PRO A 251 -10.53 -19.55 7.35
CA PRO A 251 -10.38 -19.42 5.92
C PRO A 251 -9.86 -18.01 5.59
N VAL A 252 -8.86 -17.93 4.72
CA VAL A 252 -8.25 -16.67 4.29
C VAL A 252 -8.10 -16.63 2.77
N TYR A 253 -7.95 -15.43 2.24
CA TYR A 253 -7.43 -15.19 0.90
C TYR A 253 -6.03 -14.62 1.02
N ALA A 254 -5.05 -15.25 0.38
CA ALA A 254 -3.64 -14.94 0.58
C ALA A 254 -2.98 -14.42 -0.71
N VAL A 255 -2.03 -13.51 -0.51
CA VAL A 255 -1.09 -13.07 -1.53
C VAL A 255 0.31 -13.07 -0.94
N GLU A 256 1.31 -13.20 -1.80
CA GLU A 256 2.72 -13.10 -1.43
C GLU A 256 3.30 -11.79 -1.97
N HIS A 257 4.13 -11.17 -1.13
CA HIS A 257 5.01 -10.06 -1.47
C HIS A 257 6.46 -10.55 -1.42
N GLN A 258 7.19 -10.34 -2.50
CA GLN A 258 8.64 -10.47 -2.51
C GLN A 258 9.28 -9.09 -2.70
N GLY A 259 10.05 -8.65 -1.70
CA GLY A 259 10.81 -7.40 -1.71
C GLY A 259 10.65 -6.57 -0.43
N GLU A 260 11.05 -5.30 -0.50
CA GLU A 260 11.24 -4.44 0.67
C GLU A 260 9.95 -4.16 1.45
N TYR A 261 10.05 -4.13 2.79
CA TYR A 261 8.89 -3.91 3.66
C TYR A 261 8.19 -2.56 3.47
N GLN A 262 8.91 -1.52 3.04
CA GLN A 262 8.32 -0.22 2.71
C GLN A 262 7.25 -0.29 1.60
N PHE A 263 7.22 -1.38 0.81
CA PHE A 263 6.26 -1.61 -0.26
C PHE A 263 5.15 -2.61 0.10
N LEU A 264 5.08 -3.14 1.33
CA LEU A 264 4.07 -4.12 1.74
C LEU A 264 2.62 -3.65 1.55
N GLY A 265 2.37 -2.33 1.57
CA GLY A 265 1.07 -1.76 1.22
C GLY A 265 0.56 -2.18 -0.17
N ASN A 266 1.46 -2.54 -1.10
CA ASN A 266 1.12 -3.07 -2.41
C ASN A 266 0.44 -4.44 -2.32
N ALA A 267 0.88 -5.31 -1.41
CA ALA A 267 0.27 -6.61 -1.19
C ALA A 267 -1.12 -6.51 -0.55
N TRP A 268 -1.29 -5.61 0.42
CA TRP A 268 -2.60 -5.29 0.99
C TRP A 268 -3.59 -4.77 -0.06
N SER A 269 -3.14 -3.85 -0.91
CA SER A 269 -3.95 -3.31 -2.01
C SER A 269 -4.28 -4.39 -3.05
N PHE A 270 -3.32 -5.27 -3.35
CA PHE A 270 -3.48 -6.38 -4.29
C PHE A 270 -4.48 -7.43 -3.79
N ALA A 271 -4.36 -7.88 -2.53
CA ALA A 271 -5.31 -8.78 -1.91
C ALA A 271 -6.73 -8.18 -1.86
N SER A 272 -6.84 -6.90 -1.53
CA SER A 272 -8.13 -6.18 -1.51
C SER A 272 -8.75 -6.07 -2.91
N SER A 273 -7.92 -5.80 -3.92
CA SER A 273 -8.33 -5.73 -5.32
C SER A 273 -8.79 -7.08 -5.85
N LEU A 274 -8.04 -8.16 -5.57
CA LEU A 274 -8.39 -9.54 -5.94
C LEU A 274 -9.68 -10.01 -5.29
N THR A 275 -9.82 -9.86 -3.97
CA THR A 275 -11.03 -10.29 -3.24
C THR A 275 -12.27 -9.54 -3.71
N ARG A 276 -12.16 -8.24 -4.01
CA ARG A 276 -13.26 -7.45 -4.60
C ARG A 276 -13.63 -7.97 -5.99
N ALA A 277 -12.65 -8.18 -6.87
CA ALA A 277 -12.90 -8.68 -8.23
C ALA A 277 -13.54 -10.07 -8.23
N LYS A 278 -13.09 -10.95 -7.32
CA LYS A 278 -13.62 -12.30 -7.13
C LYS A 278 -14.89 -12.37 -6.26
N LYS A 279 -15.41 -11.22 -5.80
CA LYS A 279 -16.59 -11.11 -4.91
C LYS A 279 -16.47 -11.90 -3.60
N ILE A 280 -15.24 -12.07 -3.11
CA ILE A 280 -14.96 -12.77 -1.86
C ILE A 280 -15.23 -11.83 -0.68
N LYS A 281 -16.13 -12.23 0.21
CA LYS A 281 -16.47 -11.45 1.41
C LYS A 281 -15.39 -11.62 2.48
N THR A 282 -14.80 -10.51 2.91
CA THR A 282 -13.79 -10.49 3.97
C THR A 282 -14.33 -9.90 5.28
N ARG A 283 -13.69 -10.27 6.40
CA ARG A 283 -13.96 -9.68 7.72
C ARG A 283 -13.25 -8.33 7.83
N HIS A 284 -13.76 -7.49 8.73
CA HIS A 284 -13.08 -6.24 9.11
C HIS A 284 -12.46 -6.31 10.50
N LYS A 285 -12.70 -7.41 11.24
CA LYS A 285 -12.14 -7.70 12.57
C LYS A 285 -11.92 -9.22 12.71
N PRO A 286 -10.66 -9.70 12.75
CA PRO A 286 -9.45 -8.94 12.39
C PRO A 286 -9.51 -8.49 10.92
N LEU A 287 -8.71 -7.47 10.57
CA LEU A 287 -8.55 -7.00 9.20
C LEU A 287 -7.78 -8.00 8.34
N GLY A 288 -6.73 -8.59 8.92
CA GLY A 288 -5.90 -9.55 8.22
C GLY A 288 -4.64 -9.90 9.00
N ILE A 289 -3.83 -10.74 8.38
CA ILE A 289 -2.57 -11.25 8.93
C ILE A 289 -1.45 -10.94 7.93
N GLU A 290 -0.32 -10.48 8.42
CA GLU A 290 0.92 -10.32 7.66
C GLU A 290 1.99 -11.22 8.27
N LYS A 291 2.44 -12.24 7.55
CA LYS A 291 3.38 -13.26 8.05
C LYS A 291 4.72 -13.15 7.33
N TYR A 292 5.81 -13.05 8.08
CA TYR A 292 7.17 -12.86 7.55
C TYR A 292 7.88 -14.20 7.38
N LEU A 293 7.98 -14.70 6.15
CA LEU A 293 8.42 -16.07 5.89
C LEU A 293 9.92 -16.29 6.08
N ASN A 294 10.74 -15.28 5.75
CA ASN A 294 12.21 -15.36 5.81
C ASN A 294 12.87 -14.13 6.43
N GLY A 295 12.09 -13.19 6.99
CA GLY A 295 12.57 -11.90 7.50
C GLY A 295 13.52 -11.96 8.70
N LYS A 296 13.72 -13.14 9.30
CA LYS A 296 14.65 -13.38 10.40
C LYS A 296 16.04 -13.81 9.94
N MET A 297 16.19 -14.11 8.65
CA MET A 297 17.47 -14.47 8.06
C MET A 297 18.11 -13.19 7.50
N ASP A 298 19.44 -13.15 7.46
CA ASP A 298 20.19 -12.12 6.73
C ASP A 298 19.89 -12.26 5.23
N VAL A 299 18.79 -11.65 4.80
CA VAL A 299 18.18 -11.80 3.48
C VAL A 299 18.22 -10.45 2.82
N GLU A 300 18.73 -10.44 1.59
CA GLU A 300 18.74 -9.26 0.73
C GLU A 300 17.34 -8.63 0.66
N PRO A 301 17.19 -7.29 0.73
CA PRO A 301 15.87 -6.66 0.80
C PRO A 301 14.92 -7.03 -0.34
N LYS A 302 15.46 -7.34 -1.53
CA LYS A 302 14.70 -7.80 -2.71
C LYS A 302 14.16 -9.24 -2.59
N GLU A 303 14.67 -10.03 -1.65
CA GLU A 303 14.37 -11.44 -1.44
C GLU A 303 13.49 -11.69 -0.20
N LEU A 304 13.18 -10.65 0.56
CA LEU A 304 12.24 -10.71 1.68
C LEU A 304 10.86 -11.21 1.20
N LEU A 305 10.35 -12.26 1.83
CA LEU A 305 9.09 -12.91 1.52
C LEU A 305 8.09 -12.68 2.66
N THR A 306 6.93 -12.16 2.31
CA THR A 306 5.84 -11.89 3.24
C THR A 306 4.51 -12.35 2.65
N GLU A 307 3.70 -13.05 3.45
CA GLU A 307 2.31 -13.35 3.07
C GLU A 307 1.36 -12.34 3.71
N VAL A 308 0.51 -11.72 2.90
CA VAL A 308 -0.63 -10.93 3.37
C VAL A 308 -1.91 -11.73 3.18
N MET A 309 -2.69 -11.84 4.24
CA MET A 309 -3.88 -12.70 4.30
C MET A 309 -5.09 -11.91 4.78
N LEU A 310 -6.15 -11.88 3.97
CA LEU A 310 -7.45 -11.32 4.36
C LEU A 310 -8.34 -12.43 4.88
N VAL A 311 -8.91 -12.27 6.08
CA VAL A 311 -9.79 -13.29 6.67
C VAL A 311 -11.14 -13.30 5.96
N LYS A 312 -11.55 -14.47 5.45
CA LYS A 312 -12.84 -14.65 4.79
C LYS A 312 -13.98 -14.65 5.82
N ARG A 313 -15.15 -14.14 5.44
CA ARG A 313 -16.38 -14.44 6.17
C ARG A 313 -16.77 -15.88 5.87
N SER A 314 -17.09 -16.66 6.89
CA SER A 314 -17.72 -17.96 6.68
C SER A 314 -19.07 -17.72 6.00
N GLU A 315 -19.42 -18.54 5.02
CA GLU A 315 -20.78 -18.57 4.50
C GLU A 315 -21.66 -19.10 5.64
N SER A 316 -22.60 -18.26 6.09
CA SER A 316 -23.65 -18.63 7.04
C SER A 316 -24.77 -19.34 6.31
#